data_AF-A0A937U5Y0-F1
#
_entry.id   AF-A0A937U5Y0-F1
#
_cell.length_a   1.000
_cell.length_b   1.000
_cell.length_c   1.000
_cell.angle_alpha   90.00
_cell.angle_beta   90.00
_cell.angle_gamma   90.00
#
_symmetry.space_group_name_H-M   'P 1'
#
loop_
_entity.id
_entity.type
_entity.pdbx_description
1 polymer ?
#
loop_
_entity_poly.entity_id
_entity_poly.type
_entity_poly.pdbx_seq_one_letter_code
_entity_poly.pdbx_strand_id
1 'polypeptide(L)'
;MQTCDRDVIQDYVEMAAKAVAASARSAPHTTGSLDLVVNILNQEEIVAIQKAVAESFGRDPERIIVYDGMLTIGAILTRSDTNWDCGACGFSTCAKLNKAARAEKKKNPSGPRPSGPSCNWKVIDWNISLDYAAAMASQLGLQTRVQDIQGAVALAHGFAGDVDACTTVPLMAEKRNPFFGGRTDMATKEELKIRRAQTENAFRRLFPTTMDLDMMDSILSGFGMRLSPHLAGLIEPDPQAAPKPKTKKKKK
;
A
#
# COMPACT_ATOMS: atom_id res chain seq x y z
N MET A 1 11.49 26.92 -5.26
CA MET A 1 10.10 27.29 -4.90
C MET A 1 10.16 28.09 -3.61
N GLN A 2 9.56 29.29 -3.53
CA GLN A 2 9.52 30.04 -2.25
C GLN A 2 8.66 29.27 -1.25
N THR A 3 8.99 29.36 0.05
CA THR A 3 8.30 28.62 1.13
C THR A 3 6.78 28.84 1.13
N CYS A 4 6.34 30.06 0.80
CA CYS A 4 4.94 30.45 0.65
C CYS A 4 4.16 29.56 -0.35
N ASP A 5 4.75 29.23 -1.49
CA ASP A 5 4.08 28.42 -2.53
C ASP A 5 3.87 26.96 -2.07
N ARG A 6 4.77 26.45 -1.21
CA ARG A 6 4.69 25.07 -0.72
C ARG A 6 3.60 24.93 0.35
N ASP A 7 3.50 25.91 1.24
CA ASP A 7 2.47 25.91 2.29
C ASP A 7 1.07 25.99 1.66
N VAL A 8 0.89 26.84 0.64
CA VAL A 8 -0.37 26.94 -0.12
C VAL A 8 -0.73 25.61 -0.82
N ILE A 9 0.25 24.94 -1.42
CA ILE A 9 0.03 23.62 -2.05
C ILE A 9 -0.37 22.59 -1.00
N GLN A 10 0.30 22.57 0.15
CA GLN A 10 0.02 21.61 1.20
C GLN A 10 -1.39 21.80 1.76
N ASP A 11 -1.79 23.04 2.06
CA ASP A 11 -3.14 23.38 2.52
C ASP A 11 -4.21 22.93 1.51
N TYR A 12 -3.95 23.14 0.21
CA TYR A 12 -4.84 22.70 -0.86
C TYR A 12 -4.95 21.17 -0.91
N VAL A 13 -3.82 20.45 -0.84
CA VAL A 13 -3.80 18.99 -0.91
C VAL A 13 -4.48 18.36 0.30
N GLU A 14 -4.35 18.94 1.49
CA GLU A 14 -5.07 18.47 2.67
C GLU A 14 -6.59 18.64 2.54
N MET A 15 -7.04 19.78 2.03
CA MET A 15 -8.44 20.01 1.72
C MET A 15 -8.93 19.02 0.67
N ALA A 16 -8.17 18.83 -0.41
CA ALA A 16 -8.53 17.93 -1.48
C ALA A 16 -8.54 16.46 -1.02
N ALA A 17 -7.62 16.05 -0.15
CA ALA A 17 -7.62 14.70 0.43
C ALA A 17 -8.92 14.42 1.19
N LYS A 18 -9.45 15.40 1.93
CA LYS A 18 -10.75 15.28 2.62
C LYS A 18 -11.90 15.12 1.62
N ALA A 19 -11.90 15.90 0.53
CA ALA A 19 -12.91 15.78 -0.53
C ALA A 19 -12.84 14.43 -1.26
N VAL A 20 -11.63 13.95 -1.58
CA VAL A 20 -11.38 12.63 -2.17
C VAL A 20 -11.85 11.52 -1.25
N ALA A 21 -11.55 11.61 0.05
CA ALA A 21 -12.02 10.64 1.04
C ALA A 21 -13.55 10.62 1.16
N ALA A 22 -14.19 11.79 1.12
CA ALA A 22 -15.65 11.89 1.12
C ALA A 22 -16.26 11.27 -0.15
N SER A 23 -15.69 11.54 -1.32
CA SER A 23 -16.11 10.95 -2.60
C SER A 23 -16.01 9.42 -2.61
N ALA A 24 -14.92 8.88 -2.08
CA ALA A 24 -14.74 7.43 -1.96
C ALA A 24 -15.85 6.78 -1.10
N ARG A 25 -16.24 7.43 0.00
CA ARG A 25 -17.26 6.94 0.92
C ARG A 25 -18.69 7.08 0.38
N SER A 26 -18.95 8.08 -0.46
CA SER A 26 -20.26 8.31 -1.07
C SER A 26 -20.48 7.56 -2.38
N ALA A 27 -19.49 6.76 -2.80
CA ALA A 27 -19.56 6.04 -4.06
C ALA A 27 -20.78 5.09 -4.11
N PRO A 28 -21.51 5.02 -5.23
CA PRO A 28 -22.74 4.25 -5.35
C PRO A 28 -22.43 2.76 -5.52
N HIS A 29 -22.34 2.05 -4.40
CA HIS A 29 -22.08 0.61 -4.37
C HIS A 29 -23.26 -0.20 -4.92
N THR A 30 -22.96 -1.24 -5.70
CA THR A 30 -23.92 -2.16 -6.29
C THR A 30 -24.70 -2.93 -5.22
N THR A 31 -24.00 -3.38 -4.17
CA THR A 31 -24.64 -4.16 -3.09
C THR A 31 -25.24 -3.29 -2.00
N GLY A 32 -24.91 -1.99 -1.96
CA GLY A 32 -25.31 -1.06 -0.89
C GLY A 32 -24.71 -1.39 0.49
N SER A 33 -23.82 -2.39 0.59
CA SER A 33 -23.14 -2.78 1.81
C SER A 33 -21.66 -2.95 1.49
N LEU A 34 -20.78 -2.15 2.06
CA LEU A 34 -19.34 -2.35 1.98
C LEU A 34 -18.69 -1.84 3.25
N ASP A 35 -17.96 -2.72 3.93
CA ASP A 35 -17.14 -2.36 5.09
C ASP A 35 -15.87 -1.65 4.58
N LEU A 36 -16.02 -0.37 4.22
CA LEU A 36 -14.98 0.49 3.63
C LEU A 36 -14.26 1.32 4.71
N VAL A 37 -12.93 1.28 4.70
CA VAL A 37 -12.05 2.12 5.52
C VAL A 37 -11.26 3.05 4.61
N VAL A 38 -11.31 4.34 4.90
CA VAL A 38 -10.54 5.37 4.18
C VAL A 38 -9.76 6.18 5.20
N ASN A 39 -8.44 6.20 5.05
CA ASN A 39 -7.54 7.00 5.88
C ASN A 39 -6.75 7.96 4.99
N ILE A 40 -6.53 9.18 5.49
CA ILE A 40 -5.61 10.15 4.91
C ILE A 40 -4.28 9.98 5.63
N LEU A 41 -3.22 9.74 4.87
CA LEU A 41 -1.89 9.51 5.44
C LEU A 41 -1.17 10.83 5.69
N ASN A 42 -0.37 10.86 6.77
CA ASN A 42 0.57 11.95 7.01
C ASN A 42 1.86 11.76 6.18
N GLN A 43 2.69 12.81 6.15
CA GLN A 43 3.90 12.78 5.33
C GLN A 43 4.90 11.69 5.75
N GLU A 44 5.01 11.38 7.04
CA GLU A 44 5.90 10.32 7.55
C GLU A 44 5.46 8.94 7.03
N GLU A 45 4.16 8.65 7.06
CA GLU A 45 3.55 7.40 6.56
C GLU A 45 3.72 7.24 5.05
N ILE A 46 3.50 8.32 4.30
CA ILE A 46 3.67 8.34 2.83
C ILE A 46 5.10 7.97 2.44
N VAL A 47 6.07 8.57 3.12
CA VAL A 47 7.48 8.34 2.86
C VAL A 47 7.90 6.93 3.29
N ALA A 48 7.39 6.48 4.43
CA ALA A 48 7.58 5.12 4.94
C ALA A 48 7.16 4.06 3.91
N ILE A 49 5.94 4.16 3.38
CA ILE A 49 5.41 3.24 2.37
C ILE A 49 6.28 3.25 1.11
N GLN A 50 6.60 4.43 0.60
CA GLN A 50 7.37 4.53 -0.65
C GLN A 50 8.76 3.93 -0.53
N LYS A 51 9.43 4.12 0.61
CA LYS A 51 10.75 3.55 0.85
C LYS A 51 10.70 2.03 0.94
N ALA A 52 9.74 1.47 1.68
CA ALA A 52 9.54 0.03 1.75
C ALA A 52 9.24 -0.57 0.35
N VAL A 53 8.46 0.13 -0.48
CA VAL A 53 8.25 -0.28 -1.88
C VAL A 53 9.55 -0.16 -2.69
N ALA A 54 10.30 0.94 -2.60
CA ALA A 54 11.54 1.09 -3.35
C ALA A 54 12.53 -0.03 -3.05
N GLU A 55 12.76 -0.29 -1.76
CA GLU A 55 13.62 -1.35 -1.26
C GLU A 55 13.16 -2.72 -1.79
N SER A 56 11.89 -3.08 -1.61
CA SER A 56 11.33 -4.36 -2.09
C SER A 56 11.61 -4.64 -3.58
N PHE A 57 11.70 -3.60 -4.41
CA PHE A 57 11.93 -3.70 -5.85
C PHE A 57 13.38 -3.40 -6.27
N GLY A 58 14.33 -3.29 -5.33
CA GLY A 58 15.72 -2.95 -5.60
C GLY A 58 15.88 -1.57 -6.26
N ARG A 59 14.91 -0.68 -6.06
CA ARG A 59 14.97 0.71 -6.53
C ARG A 59 15.69 1.54 -5.48
N ASP A 60 16.43 2.54 -5.95
CA ASP A 60 17.04 3.54 -5.08
C ASP A 60 15.94 4.28 -4.30
N PRO A 61 15.85 4.11 -2.96
CA PRO A 61 14.85 4.78 -2.13
C PRO A 61 15.07 6.30 -2.06
N GLU A 62 16.18 6.82 -2.59
CA GLU A 62 16.39 8.26 -2.71
C GLU A 62 15.82 8.85 -4.01
N ARG A 63 15.31 8.01 -4.92
CA ARG A 63 14.76 8.41 -6.23
C ARG A 63 13.24 8.22 -6.35
N ILE A 64 12.55 8.03 -5.21
CA ILE A 64 11.09 7.88 -5.17
C ILE A 64 10.39 9.23 -5.28
N ILE A 65 9.25 9.22 -5.97
CA ILE A 65 8.38 10.37 -6.19
C ILE A 65 7.61 10.65 -4.91
N VAL A 66 8.05 11.64 -4.14
CA VAL A 66 7.32 12.07 -2.94
C VAL A 66 6.00 12.72 -3.35
N TYR A 67 4.88 12.07 -3.01
CA TYR A 67 3.54 12.63 -3.18
C TYR A 67 3.27 13.74 -2.15
N ASP A 68 2.44 14.71 -2.53
CA ASP A 68 2.01 15.82 -1.66
C ASP A 68 0.93 15.36 -0.66
N GLY A 69 0.21 14.29 -1.01
CA GLY A 69 -0.75 13.61 -0.14
C GLY A 69 -1.00 12.17 -0.58
N MET A 70 -1.61 11.37 0.27
CA MET A 70 -2.02 10.00 -0.07
C MET A 70 -3.16 9.55 0.82
N LEU A 71 -4.04 8.74 0.25
CA LEU A 71 -5.07 8.02 0.99
C LEU A 71 -4.82 6.52 0.91
N THR A 72 -5.17 5.79 1.98
CA THR A 72 -5.44 4.35 1.91
C THR A 72 -6.94 4.13 1.83
N ILE A 73 -7.35 3.24 0.92
CA ILE A 73 -8.74 2.83 0.75
C ILE A 73 -8.76 1.31 0.85
N GLY A 74 -9.27 0.81 1.96
CA GLY A 74 -9.35 -0.61 2.26
C GLY A 74 -10.77 -1.09 2.46
N ALA A 75 -10.97 -2.40 2.31
CA ALA A 75 -12.27 -3.02 2.49
C ALA A 75 -12.18 -4.48 2.96
N ILE A 76 -13.24 -4.96 3.62
CA ILE A 76 -13.43 -6.39 3.93
C ILE A 76 -14.06 -7.06 2.71
N LEU A 77 -13.22 -7.79 1.96
CA LEU A 77 -13.65 -8.47 0.72
C LEU A 77 -13.94 -9.95 0.95
N THR A 78 -13.43 -10.54 2.02
CA THR A 78 -13.49 -11.99 2.29
C THR A 78 -14.78 -12.43 2.99
N ARG A 79 -15.75 -11.51 3.10
CA ARG A 79 -17.09 -11.76 3.65
C ARG A 79 -18.16 -11.28 2.66
N SER A 80 -19.03 -12.20 2.24
CA SER A 80 -20.28 -11.87 1.58
C SER A 80 -21.44 -11.90 2.58
N ASP A 81 -22.21 -10.83 2.62
CA ASP A 81 -23.48 -10.66 3.35
C ASP A 81 -24.69 -10.56 2.41
N THR A 82 -24.48 -10.62 1.08
CA THR A 82 -25.55 -10.47 0.09
C THR A 82 -26.50 -11.67 0.05
N ASN A 83 -25.99 -12.86 0.41
CA ASN A 83 -26.71 -14.13 0.39
C ASN A 83 -27.36 -14.48 -0.97
N TRP A 84 -26.80 -13.98 -2.07
CA TRP A 84 -27.30 -14.23 -3.42
C TRP A 84 -26.93 -15.59 -3.99
N ASP A 85 -25.92 -16.24 -3.43
CA ASP A 85 -25.42 -17.56 -3.87
C ASP A 85 -25.14 -17.66 -5.38
N CYS A 86 -24.76 -16.53 -5.98
CA CYS A 86 -24.61 -16.37 -7.43
C CYS A 86 -23.46 -17.14 -8.09
N GLY A 87 -22.55 -17.73 -7.31
CA GLY A 87 -21.40 -18.49 -7.85
C GLY A 87 -20.26 -17.66 -8.44
N ALA A 88 -20.38 -16.33 -8.55
CA ALA A 88 -19.37 -15.47 -9.22
C ALA A 88 -17.96 -15.53 -8.59
N CYS A 89 -17.86 -15.86 -7.31
CA CYS A 89 -16.58 -16.05 -6.60
C CYS A 89 -16.04 -17.48 -6.65
N GLY A 90 -16.67 -18.38 -7.41
CA GLY A 90 -16.30 -19.81 -7.50
C GLY A 90 -16.88 -20.71 -6.40
N PHE A 91 -17.68 -20.18 -5.48
CA PHE A 91 -18.35 -20.96 -4.43
C PHE A 91 -19.85 -21.03 -4.67
N SER A 92 -20.45 -22.22 -4.44
CA SER A 92 -21.90 -22.44 -4.64
C SER A 92 -22.79 -21.65 -3.68
N THR A 93 -22.27 -21.23 -2.52
CA THR A 93 -23.00 -20.36 -1.60
C THR A 93 -22.08 -19.35 -0.94
N CYS A 94 -22.62 -18.20 -0.54
CA CYS A 94 -21.95 -17.17 0.23
C CYS A 94 -21.45 -17.71 1.57
N ALA A 95 -22.20 -18.61 2.21
CA ALA A 95 -21.76 -19.29 3.43
C ALA A 95 -20.49 -20.14 3.22
N LYS A 96 -20.36 -20.82 2.07
CA LYS A 96 -19.16 -21.60 1.72
C LYS A 96 -17.96 -20.69 1.46
N LEU A 97 -18.14 -19.58 0.74
CA LEU A 97 -17.12 -18.54 0.56
C LEU A 97 -16.62 -18.05 1.93
N ASN A 98 -17.54 -17.61 2.79
CA ASN A 98 -17.20 -17.05 4.11
C ASN A 98 -16.46 -18.07 4.99
N LYS A 99 -16.81 -19.36 4.90
CA LYS A 99 -16.10 -20.42 5.61
C LYS A 99 -14.68 -20.63 5.07
N ALA A 100 -14.52 -20.62 3.75
CA ALA A 100 -13.21 -20.77 3.10
C ALA A 100 -12.29 -19.59 3.42
N ALA A 101 -12.79 -18.36 3.27
CA ALA A 101 -12.11 -17.13 3.68
C ALA A 101 -11.58 -17.18 5.11
N ARG A 102 -12.43 -17.54 6.09
CA ARG A 102 -11.99 -17.67 7.49
C ARG A 102 -10.94 -18.75 7.69
N ALA A 103 -11.00 -19.85 6.93
CA ALA A 103 -10.00 -20.92 7.01
C ALA A 103 -8.65 -20.46 6.48
N GLU A 104 -8.63 -19.73 5.36
CA GLU A 104 -7.40 -19.18 4.78
C GLU A 104 -6.79 -18.08 5.66
N LYS A 105 -7.60 -17.16 6.20
CA LYS A 105 -7.12 -16.13 7.15
C LYS A 105 -6.47 -16.73 8.40
N LYS A 106 -6.93 -17.91 8.85
CA LYS A 106 -6.29 -18.64 9.96
C LYS A 106 -4.96 -19.30 9.59
N LYS A 107 -4.81 -19.76 8.34
CA LYS A 107 -3.56 -20.37 7.86
C LYS A 107 -2.50 -19.32 7.59
N ASN A 108 -2.92 -18.15 7.11
CA ASN A 108 -2.03 -17.06 6.73
C ASN A 108 -2.51 -15.71 7.29
N PRO A 109 -2.45 -15.53 8.63
CA PRO A 109 -2.92 -14.30 9.28
C PRO A 109 -2.09 -13.07 8.85
N SER A 110 -0.83 -13.28 8.49
CA SER A 110 0.11 -12.25 8.02
C SER A 110 0.33 -12.31 6.49
N GLY A 111 -0.62 -12.91 5.77
CA GLY A 111 -0.51 -13.20 4.36
C GLY A 111 -0.53 -11.97 3.45
N PRO A 112 0.01 -12.10 2.23
CA PRO A 112 0.11 -11.00 1.30
C PRO A 112 -1.22 -10.77 0.57
N ARG A 113 -2.16 -10.09 1.23
CA ARG A 113 -3.43 -9.58 0.68
C ARG A 113 -4.44 -10.61 0.15
N PRO A 114 -5.70 -10.18 0.06
CA PRO A 114 -6.75 -10.70 0.94
C PRO A 114 -6.52 -12.19 1.20
N SER A 115 -6.24 -12.55 2.45
CA SER A 115 -5.89 -13.91 2.89
C SER A 115 -7.06 -14.89 2.73
N GLY A 116 -7.45 -15.17 1.49
CA GLY A 116 -8.57 -16.02 1.14
C GLY A 116 -9.38 -15.53 -0.08
N PRO A 117 -10.34 -16.35 -0.52
CA PRO A 117 -11.24 -15.97 -1.60
C PRO A 117 -12.07 -14.73 -1.23
N SER A 118 -12.32 -13.88 -2.22
CA SER A 118 -13.08 -12.64 -2.06
C SER A 118 -14.44 -12.70 -2.76
N CYS A 119 -15.43 -12.01 -2.22
CA CYS A 119 -16.72 -11.83 -2.88
C CYS A 119 -16.54 -10.90 -4.09
N ASN A 120 -16.90 -11.38 -5.29
CA ASN A 120 -16.80 -10.60 -6.52
C ASN A 120 -17.55 -9.26 -6.44
N TRP A 121 -18.72 -9.24 -5.80
CA TRP A 121 -19.51 -8.03 -5.64
C TRP A 121 -18.90 -7.01 -4.67
N LYS A 122 -18.26 -7.48 -3.60
CA LYS A 122 -17.52 -6.59 -2.68
C LYS A 122 -16.29 -6.01 -3.35
N VAL A 123 -15.61 -6.80 -4.19
CA VAL A 123 -14.49 -6.33 -5.01
C VAL A 123 -14.97 -5.24 -5.97
N ILE A 124 -16.10 -5.43 -6.65
CA ILE A 124 -16.69 -4.40 -7.53
C ILE A 124 -16.99 -3.11 -6.76
N ASP A 125 -17.66 -3.21 -5.61
CA ASP A 125 -18.03 -2.03 -4.82
C ASP A 125 -16.80 -1.27 -4.26
N TRP A 126 -15.76 -2.02 -3.89
CA TRP A 126 -14.48 -1.42 -3.50
C TRP A 126 -13.81 -0.67 -4.66
N ASN A 127 -13.79 -1.26 -5.86
CA ASN A 127 -13.26 -0.58 -7.05
C ASN A 127 -14.08 0.65 -7.43
N ILE A 128 -15.41 0.62 -7.31
CA ILE A 128 -16.26 1.82 -7.48
C ILE A 128 -15.82 2.94 -6.54
N SER A 129 -15.47 2.61 -5.29
CA SER A 129 -14.95 3.59 -4.32
C SER A 129 -13.59 4.18 -4.74
N LEU A 130 -12.70 3.33 -5.27
CA LEU A 130 -11.39 3.75 -5.79
C LEU A 130 -11.54 4.67 -7.01
N ASP A 131 -12.44 4.34 -7.93
CA ASP A 131 -12.71 5.13 -9.13
C ASP A 131 -13.30 6.50 -8.77
N TYR A 132 -14.22 6.55 -7.80
CA TYR A 132 -14.79 7.81 -7.29
C TYR A 132 -13.74 8.69 -6.60
N ALA A 133 -12.79 8.09 -5.88
CA ALA A 133 -11.65 8.80 -5.32
C ALA A 133 -10.76 9.39 -6.42
N ALA A 134 -10.41 8.58 -7.43
CA ALA A 134 -9.57 9.01 -8.54
C ALA A 134 -10.24 10.10 -9.39
N ALA A 135 -11.54 9.97 -9.66
CA ALA A 135 -12.33 10.96 -10.37
C ALA A 135 -12.37 12.29 -9.61
N MET A 136 -12.59 12.26 -8.29
CA MET A 136 -12.58 13.48 -7.46
C MET A 136 -11.22 14.15 -7.45
N ALA A 137 -10.13 13.38 -7.29
CA ALA A 137 -8.78 13.93 -7.37
C ALA A 137 -8.54 14.63 -8.73
N SER A 138 -8.97 14.00 -9.82
CA SER A 138 -8.89 14.59 -11.16
C SER A 138 -9.74 15.86 -11.30
N GLN A 139 -10.95 15.90 -10.72
CA GLN A 139 -11.82 17.09 -10.73
C GLN A 139 -11.21 18.26 -9.96
N LEU A 140 -10.44 17.96 -8.92
CA LEU A 140 -9.65 18.93 -8.16
C LEU A 140 -8.29 19.26 -8.82
N GLY A 141 -8.07 18.83 -10.07
CA GLY A 141 -6.84 19.13 -10.80
C GLY A 141 -5.58 18.48 -10.22
N LEU A 142 -5.74 17.47 -9.36
CA LEU A 142 -4.64 16.70 -8.79
C LEU A 142 -4.32 15.51 -9.69
N GLN A 143 -3.04 15.24 -9.85
CA GLN A 143 -2.58 14.03 -10.50
C GLN A 143 -2.65 12.87 -9.52
N THR A 144 -3.22 11.75 -9.97
CA THR A 144 -3.33 10.53 -9.17
C THR A 144 -3.24 9.30 -10.06
N ARG A 145 -2.83 8.18 -9.45
CA ARG A 145 -2.95 6.84 -10.01
C ARG A 145 -3.18 5.90 -8.84
N VAL A 146 -4.25 5.13 -8.88
CA VAL A 146 -4.54 4.09 -7.90
C VAL A 146 -3.38 3.09 -7.86
N GLN A 147 -2.82 2.82 -6.67
CA GLN A 147 -1.63 1.98 -6.52
C GLN A 147 -1.79 0.84 -5.53
N ASP A 148 -1.67 -0.36 -6.07
CA ASP A 148 -1.97 -1.58 -5.36
C ASP A 148 -0.80 -2.03 -4.46
N ILE A 149 0.43 -1.97 -4.96
CA ILE A 149 1.64 -2.36 -4.23
C ILE A 149 1.84 -1.49 -2.98
N GLN A 150 1.68 -0.16 -3.10
CA GLN A 150 1.71 0.74 -1.94
C GLN A 150 0.61 0.39 -0.93
N GLY A 151 -0.58 -0.02 -1.40
CA GLY A 151 -1.66 -0.48 -0.54
C GLY A 151 -1.33 -1.75 0.25
N ALA A 152 -0.61 -2.69 -0.37
CA ALA A 152 -0.06 -3.88 0.30
C ALA A 152 0.86 -3.51 1.45
N VAL A 153 1.82 -2.63 1.18
CA VAL A 153 2.79 -2.16 2.15
C VAL A 153 2.08 -1.39 3.26
N ALA A 154 1.13 -0.51 2.91
CA ALA A 154 0.33 0.22 3.89
C ALA A 154 -0.46 -0.71 4.82
N LEU A 155 -1.08 -1.76 4.28
CA LEU A 155 -1.79 -2.76 5.07
C LEU A 155 -0.85 -3.51 6.01
N ALA A 156 0.29 -3.97 5.48
CA ALA A 156 1.26 -4.76 6.23
C ALA A 156 1.91 -3.97 7.39
N HIS A 157 1.90 -2.64 7.30
CA HIS A 157 2.40 -1.75 8.34
C HIS A 157 1.30 -1.07 9.17
N GLY A 158 0.05 -1.50 9.02
CA GLY A 158 -1.07 -1.05 9.86
C GLY A 158 -1.64 0.33 9.51
N PHE A 159 -1.29 0.91 8.36
CA PHE A 159 -1.79 2.22 7.90
C PHE A 159 -3.17 2.15 7.21
N ALA A 160 -3.78 0.96 7.13
CA ALA A 160 -5.03 0.71 6.42
C ALA A 160 -6.22 0.33 7.33
N GLY A 161 -5.99 0.19 8.65
CA GLY A 161 -6.99 -0.36 9.58
C GLY A 161 -7.17 -1.88 9.46
N ASP A 162 -8.21 -2.42 10.11
CA ASP A 162 -8.55 -3.85 10.06
C ASP A 162 -9.40 -4.16 8.81
N VAL A 163 -8.70 -4.35 7.68
CA VAL A 163 -9.29 -4.66 6.37
C VAL A 163 -8.57 -5.85 5.75
N ASP A 164 -9.22 -6.55 4.82
CA ASP A 164 -8.59 -7.68 4.14
C ASP A 164 -7.83 -7.25 2.87
N ALA A 165 -8.22 -6.12 2.27
CA ALA A 165 -7.57 -5.56 1.09
C ALA A 165 -7.41 -4.05 1.24
N CYS A 166 -6.34 -3.50 0.65
CA CYS A 166 -6.03 -2.08 0.67
C CYS A 166 -5.27 -1.68 -0.60
N THR A 167 -5.58 -0.48 -1.07
CA THR A 167 -4.97 0.21 -2.20
C THR A 167 -4.75 1.67 -1.81
N THR A 168 -3.78 2.35 -2.41
CA THR A 168 -3.57 3.78 -2.16
C THR A 168 -4.00 4.68 -3.31
N VAL A 169 -4.40 5.90 -2.97
CA VAL A 169 -4.67 7.00 -3.90
C VAL A 169 -3.71 8.15 -3.56
N PRO A 170 -2.53 8.22 -4.21
CA PRO A 170 -1.61 9.34 -4.06
C PRO A 170 -2.20 10.60 -4.70
N LEU A 171 -1.89 11.76 -4.13
CA LEU A 171 -2.29 13.07 -4.60
C LEU A 171 -1.04 13.89 -4.89
N MET A 172 -1.05 14.56 -6.04
CA MET A 172 0.04 15.43 -6.45
C MET A 172 -0.48 16.70 -7.13
N ALA A 173 0.02 17.85 -6.70
CA ALA A 173 -0.33 19.16 -7.22
C ALA A 173 0.68 19.69 -8.27
N GLU A 174 1.60 18.85 -8.76
CA GLU A 174 2.62 19.25 -9.74
C GLU A 174 2.09 19.49 -11.15
N LYS A 175 2.79 20.38 -11.87
CA LYS A 175 2.52 20.81 -13.25
C LYS A 175 2.90 19.77 -14.32
N ARG A 176 3.63 18.69 -13.99
CA ARG A 176 4.15 17.70 -14.95
C ARG A 176 3.92 16.28 -14.44
N ASN A 177 3.65 15.33 -15.33
CA ASN A 177 3.21 13.99 -14.94
C ASN A 177 4.36 13.12 -14.43
N PRO A 178 4.37 12.72 -13.14
CA PRO A 178 5.46 11.96 -12.54
C PRO A 178 5.47 10.49 -13.00
N PHE A 179 4.35 9.98 -13.52
CA PHE A 179 4.19 8.58 -13.91
C PHE A 179 4.79 8.28 -15.29
N PHE A 180 5.10 9.31 -16.09
CA PHE A 180 5.59 9.18 -17.47
C PHE A 180 6.89 9.95 -17.77
N GLY A 181 7.54 10.59 -16.78
CA GLY A 181 8.79 11.34 -16.95
C GLY A 181 10.06 10.57 -16.55
N GLY A 182 11.12 10.67 -17.36
CA GLY A 182 12.44 10.11 -17.06
C GLY A 182 13.18 10.87 -15.95
N ARG A 183 13.37 10.19 -14.81
CA ARG A 183 14.44 10.22 -13.76
C ARG A 183 15.31 11.45 -13.37
N THR A 184 15.31 12.65 -13.96
CA THR A 184 16.39 13.63 -13.62
C THR A 184 16.00 15.08 -13.32
N ASP A 185 14.75 15.50 -13.43
CA ASP A 185 14.56 16.91 -13.76
C ASP A 185 14.09 17.82 -12.60
N MET A 186 13.72 17.31 -11.42
CA MET A 186 12.67 17.99 -10.65
C MET A 186 12.92 18.30 -9.16
N ALA A 187 14.09 17.99 -8.61
CA ALA A 187 14.45 18.49 -7.27
C ALA A 187 15.88 18.98 -7.28
N THR A 188 16.09 20.20 -6.79
CA THR A 188 17.45 20.68 -6.55
C THR A 188 18.16 19.71 -5.61
N LYS A 189 19.49 19.59 -5.72
CA LYS A 189 20.28 18.76 -4.80
C LYS A 189 19.99 19.10 -3.33
N GLU A 190 19.64 20.35 -3.04
CA GLU A 190 19.18 20.83 -1.73
C GLU A 190 17.84 20.22 -1.30
N GLU A 191 16.82 20.25 -2.17
CA GLU A 191 15.50 19.68 -1.89
C GLU A 191 15.57 18.16 -1.72
N LEU A 192 16.44 17.50 -2.48
CA LEU A 192 16.72 16.07 -2.30
C LEU A 192 17.39 15.79 -0.94
N LYS A 193 18.30 16.65 -0.47
CA LYS A 193 18.94 16.51 0.86
C LYS A 193 17.96 16.73 2.01
N ILE A 194 17.07 17.72 1.92
CA ILE A 194 16.05 17.98 2.94
C ILE A 194 15.05 16.83 2.98
N ARG A 195 14.57 16.39 1.82
CA ARG A 195 13.72 15.20 1.69
C ARG A 195 14.42 13.96 2.25
N ARG A 196 15.73 13.78 1.99
CA ARG A 196 16.55 12.69 2.53
C ARG A 196 16.57 12.68 4.06
N ALA A 197 16.84 13.81 4.71
CA ALA A 197 16.89 13.89 6.17
C ALA A 197 15.51 13.61 6.83
N GLN A 198 14.44 14.13 6.23
CA GLN A 198 13.07 13.87 6.71
C GLN A 198 12.66 12.41 6.51
N THR A 199 13.02 11.83 5.36
CA THR A 199 12.72 10.44 5.00
C THR A 199 13.45 9.43 5.86
N GLU A 200 14.74 9.66 6.13
CA GLU A 200 15.56 8.73 6.89
C GLU A 200 15.14 8.70 8.38
N ASN A 201 14.80 9.86 8.95
CA ASN A 201 14.31 9.96 10.33
C ASN A 201 12.90 9.37 10.51
N ALA A 202 11.97 9.66 9.59
CA ALA A 202 10.62 9.09 9.62
C ALA A 202 10.67 7.57 9.47
N PHE A 203 11.46 7.06 8.52
CA PHE A 203 11.61 5.62 8.31
C PHE A 203 12.21 4.92 9.53
N ARG A 204 13.29 5.44 10.14
CA ARG A 204 13.86 4.82 11.35
C ARG A 204 12.89 4.83 12.52
N ARG A 205 12.01 5.84 12.61
CA ARG A 205 11.01 5.95 13.67
C ARG A 205 9.85 4.98 13.48
N LEU A 206 9.34 4.85 12.25
CA LEU A 206 8.19 4.01 11.91
C LEU A 206 8.57 2.54 11.67
N PHE A 207 9.84 2.27 11.33
CA PHE A 207 10.42 0.94 11.17
C PHE A 207 11.64 0.76 12.08
N PRO A 208 11.43 0.63 13.41
CA PRO A 208 12.53 0.57 14.39
C PRO A 208 13.34 -0.73 14.36
N THR A 209 12.87 -1.77 13.68
CA THR A 209 13.56 -3.05 13.50
C THR A 209 13.61 -3.38 12.01
N THR A 210 14.71 -4.01 11.59
CA THR A 210 14.94 -4.57 10.24
C THR A 210 13.63 -4.92 9.58
N MET A 211 13.35 -4.26 8.44
CA MET A 211 12.22 -4.58 7.57
C MET A 211 12.05 -6.10 7.55
N ASP A 212 10.89 -6.60 7.99
CA ASP A 212 10.64 -8.04 8.05
C ASP A 212 10.66 -8.56 6.61
N LEU A 213 11.84 -9.02 6.19
CA LEU A 213 12.11 -9.50 4.85
C LEU A 213 11.21 -10.70 4.53
N ASP A 214 10.77 -11.46 5.54
CA ASP A 214 9.83 -12.57 5.34
C ASP A 214 8.42 -12.03 5.00
N MET A 215 8.00 -10.92 5.61
CA MET A 215 6.76 -10.22 5.26
C MET A 215 6.84 -9.63 3.84
N MET A 216 7.97 -9.00 3.48
CA MET A 216 8.16 -8.44 2.14
C MET A 216 8.30 -9.53 1.07
N ASP A 217 8.98 -10.66 1.35
CA ASP A 217 9.04 -11.80 0.43
C ASP A 217 7.66 -12.44 0.27
N SER A 218 6.88 -12.52 1.35
CA SER A 218 5.48 -12.91 1.30
C SER A 218 4.69 -11.99 0.37
N ILE A 219 4.78 -10.66 0.54
CA ILE A 219 4.12 -9.68 -0.35
C ILE A 219 4.53 -9.88 -1.79
N LEU A 220 5.82 -9.94 -2.10
CA LEU A 220 6.32 -10.07 -3.47
C LEU A 220 5.97 -11.43 -4.08
N SER A 221 6.05 -12.53 -3.32
CA SER A 221 5.72 -13.87 -3.78
C SER A 221 4.24 -14.01 -4.13
N GLY A 222 3.35 -13.29 -3.44
CA GLY A 222 1.93 -13.14 -3.82
C GLY A 222 1.73 -12.55 -5.23
N PHE A 223 2.70 -11.77 -5.73
CA PHE A 223 2.74 -11.24 -7.10
C PHE A 223 3.64 -12.04 -8.06
N GLY A 224 4.15 -13.20 -7.63
CA GLY A 224 5.12 -13.97 -8.41
C GLY A 224 6.50 -13.32 -8.51
N MET A 225 6.81 -12.36 -7.62
CA MET A 225 8.08 -11.66 -7.53
C MET A 225 8.91 -12.18 -6.35
N ARG A 226 10.20 -11.88 -6.32
CA ARG A 226 11.11 -12.18 -5.21
C ARG A 226 11.84 -10.93 -4.78
N LEU A 227 12.20 -10.84 -3.50
CA LEU A 227 13.05 -9.77 -2.98
C LEU A 227 14.35 -9.66 -3.79
N SER A 228 14.77 -8.41 -4.02
CA SER A 228 16.05 -8.14 -4.69
C SER A 228 17.22 -8.76 -3.92
N PRO A 229 18.17 -9.44 -4.59
CA PRO A 229 19.34 -10.03 -3.95
C PRO A 229 20.21 -9.03 -3.17
N HIS A 230 20.15 -7.74 -3.53
CA HIS A 230 20.88 -6.68 -2.84
C HIS A 230 20.38 -6.48 -1.39
N LEU A 231 19.10 -6.74 -1.11
CA LEU A 231 18.57 -6.64 0.26
C LEU A 231 18.85 -7.88 1.11
N ALA A 232 18.94 -9.05 0.50
CA ALA A 232 19.35 -10.27 1.20
C ALA A 232 20.80 -10.18 1.75
N GLY A 233 21.62 -9.28 1.18
CA GLY A 233 23.01 -9.04 1.58
C GLY A 233 23.22 -7.97 2.67
N LEU A 234 22.18 -7.25 3.09
CA LEU A 234 22.26 -6.21 4.15
C LEU A 234 22.10 -6.77 5.57
N ILE A 235 22.13 -8.09 5.72
CA ILE A 235 22.14 -8.77 7.02
C ILE A 235 23.53 -8.55 7.65
N GLU A 236 23.66 -7.62 8.58
CA GLU A 236 24.64 -7.85 9.64
C GLU A 236 24.14 -9.04 10.46
N PRO A 237 24.95 -10.11 10.62
CA PRO A 237 24.53 -11.26 11.39
C PRO A 237 24.22 -10.80 12.83
N ASP A 238 23.06 -11.22 13.33
CA ASP A 238 22.69 -11.05 14.74
C ASP A 238 23.86 -11.49 15.63
N PRO A 239 24.46 -10.58 16.42
CA PRO A 239 25.60 -10.90 17.27
C PRO A 239 25.25 -11.92 18.38
N GLN A 240 23.97 -12.26 18.56
CA GLN A 240 23.49 -13.26 19.52
C GLN A 240 22.98 -14.56 18.87
N ALA A 241 22.99 -14.68 17.54
CA ALA A 241 22.56 -15.90 16.87
C ALA A 241 23.58 -17.04 17.09
N ALA A 242 23.21 -18.02 17.91
CA ALA A 242 24.00 -19.22 18.11
C ALA A 242 24.27 -19.94 16.77
N PRO A 243 25.52 -20.39 16.50
CA PRO A 243 25.85 -21.01 15.24
C PRO A 243 25.04 -22.29 15.02
N LYS A 244 24.29 -22.35 13.91
CA LYS A 244 23.52 -23.54 13.51
C LYS A 244 24.48 -24.74 13.35
N PRO A 245 24.14 -25.93 13.88
CA PRO A 245 25.00 -27.10 13.80
C PRO A 245 25.17 -27.55 12.35
N LYS A 246 26.43 -27.67 11.91
CA LYS A 246 26.80 -28.12 10.56
C LYS A 246 26.36 -29.56 10.35
N THR A 247 25.27 -29.78 9.61
CA THR A 247 24.89 -31.10 9.10
C THR A 247 25.94 -31.59 8.09
N LYS A 248 26.72 -32.60 8.48
CA LYS A 248 27.63 -33.34 7.58
C LYS A 248 26.79 -34.03 6.51
N LYS A 249 26.89 -33.57 5.25
CA LYS A 249 26.38 -34.32 4.09
C LYS A 249 27.11 -35.66 4.00
N LYS A 250 26.39 -36.78 4.19
CA LYS A 250 26.86 -38.10 3.78
C LYS A 250 26.92 -38.13 2.25
N LYS A 251 28.13 -38.31 1.71
CA LYS A 251 28.32 -38.65 0.29
C LYS A 251 27.72 -40.04 0.06
N LYS A 252 26.81 -40.14 -0.91
CA LYS A 252 26.57 -41.37 -1.68
C LYS A 252 27.14 -41.11 -3.07
#